data_AF-A0A0C2XAW0-F1
#
_entry.id   AF-A0A0C2XAW0-F1
#
_cell.length_a   1.000
_cell.length_b   1.000
_cell.length_c   1.000
_cell.angle_alpha   90.00
_cell.angle_beta   90.00
_cell.angle_gamma   90.00
#
_symmetry.space_group_name_H-M   'P 1'
#
loop_
_entity.id
_entity.type
_entity.pdbx_description
1 polymer ?
#
loop_
_entity_poly.entity_id
_entity_poly.type
_entity_poly.pdbx_seq_one_letter_code
_entity_poly.pdbx_strand_id
1 'polypeptide(L)'
;FRAITNALIASKACDVTGIVAVACARHGCFAPNAIVDLFKSEQQKNVDFGILKAILTTGVDPEQGLMLMYDIVCQYIIHILKRIGAHLPNGLEIDRAISMFHVHAHKEQCFFRYAPSLIPGAGVTAGEILESLWSGLNGISPSTRTATLPHRAEVLDDHACDSNHKKLLGMMK
;
A
#
# COMPACT_ATOMS: atom_id res chain seq x y z
N PHE A 1 -16.38 -10.38 13.61
CA PHE A 1 -15.39 -10.30 14.70
C PHE A 1 -14.71 -11.63 15.03
N ARG A 2 -15.42 -12.75 15.29
CA ARG A 2 -14.80 -14.07 15.59
C ARG A 2 -13.78 -14.58 14.54
N ALA A 3 -14.04 -14.36 13.24
CA ALA A 3 -13.12 -14.76 12.18
C ALA A 3 -11.78 -13.98 12.21
N ILE A 4 -11.85 -12.68 12.49
CA ILE A 4 -10.67 -11.82 12.67
C ILE A 4 -9.91 -12.25 13.92
N THR A 5 -10.61 -12.51 15.03
CA THR A 5 -9.99 -13.00 16.27
C THR A 5 -9.29 -14.34 16.06
N ASN A 6 -9.89 -15.27 15.30
CA ASN A 6 -9.29 -16.57 15.00
C ASN A 6 -8.09 -16.47 14.04
N ALA A 7 -8.09 -15.53 13.09
CA ALA A 7 -6.92 -15.24 12.25
C ALA A 7 -5.78 -14.58 13.03
N LEU A 8 -6.11 -13.80 14.07
CA LEU A 8 -5.16 -13.15 14.99
C LEU A 8 -4.63 -14.07 16.09
N ILE A 9 -5.15 -15.30 16.23
CA ILE A 9 -4.46 -16.36 16.97
C ILE A 9 -3.23 -16.72 16.15
N ALA A 10 -2.19 -15.90 16.28
CA ALA A 10 -0.89 -16.19 15.71
C ALA A 10 -0.51 -17.59 16.18
N SER A 11 -0.38 -18.50 15.21
CA SER A 11 0.48 -19.67 15.38
C SER A 11 1.76 -19.17 16.03
N LYS A 12 2.16 -19.74 17.17
CA LYS A 12 3.41 -19.38 17.86
C LYS A 12 4.65 -19.53 16.98
N ALA A 13 4.52 -20.13 15.78
CA ALA A 13 5.54 -20.28 14.76
C ALA A 13 5.01 -19.71 13.43
N CYS A 14 5.09 -18.40 13.23
CA CYS A 14 4.79 -17.76 11.95
C CYS A 14 5.84 -16.68 11.70
N ASP A 15 6.67 -16.88 10.66
CA ASP A 15 7.75 -15.94 10.34
C ASP A 15 7.20 -14.61 9.81
N VAL A 16 6.05 -14.64 9.11
CA VAL A 16 5.42 -13.48 8.49
C VAL A 16 3.90 -13.52 8.71
N THR A 17 3.35 -12.48 9.35
CA THR A 17 1.92 -12.36 9.69
C THR A 17 1.06 -11.78 8.56
N GLY A 18 1.68 -11.18 7.55
CA GLY A 18 1.01 -10.56 6.42
C GLY A 18 1.98 -9.79 5.54
N ILE A 19 1.44 -9.05 4.56
CA ILE A 19 2.20 -8.12 3.73
C ILE A 19 1.49 -6.77 3.69
N VAL A 20 2.27 -5.71 3.49
CA VAL A 20 1.77 -4.43 2.99
C VAL A 20 2.38 -4.21 1.62
N ALA A 21 1.65 -3.57 0.70
CA ALA A 21 2.24 -3.11 -0.55
C ALA A 21 1.89 -1.66 -0.84
N VAL A 22 2.68 -1.05 -1.70
CA VAL A 22 2.35 0.23 -2.34
C VAL A 22 2.06 -0.03 -3.81
N ALA A 23 1.00 0.59 -4.32
CA ALA A 23 0.62 0.50 -5.72
C ALA A 23 0.16 1.86 -6.24
N CYS A 24 0.27 2.07 -7.55
CA CYS A 24 -0.27 3.24 -8.20
C CYS A 24 -1.81 3.17 -8.20
N ALA A 25 -2.45 4.10 -7.48
CA ALA A 25 -3.91 4.22 -7.43
C ALA A 25 -4.57 4.43 -8.80
N ARG A 26 -3.84 5.02 -9.76
CA ARG A 26 -4.34 5.31 -11.11
C ARG A 26 -4.22 4.12 -12.05
N HIS A 27 -3.04 3.51 -12.12
CA HIS A 27 -2.72 2.49 -13.11
C HIS A 27 -2.88 1.06 -12.57
N GLY A 28 -3.02 0.90 -11.26
CA GLY A 28 -3.12 -0.40 -10.61
C GLY A 28 -1.90 -1.28 -10.76
N CYS A 29 -0.72 -0.68 -10.85
CA CYS A 29 0.55 -1.38 -10.84
C CYS A 29 1.15 -1.35 -9.43
N PHE A 30 1.62 -2.47 -8.92
CA PHE A 30 2.47 -2.52 -7.74
C PHE A 30 3.73 -1.68 -7.95
N ALA A 31 4.12 -0.90 -6.96
CA ALA A 31 5.39 -0.21 -6.98
C ALA A 31 6.53 -1.24 -6.79
N PRO A 32 7.60 -1.20 -7.62
CA PRO A 32 8.69 -2.15 -7.50
C PRO A 32 9.35 -2.09 -6.12
N ASN A 33 9.74 -3.25 -5.57
CA ASN A 33 10.36 -3.40 -4.25
C ASN A 33 9.54 -2.84 -3.07
N ALA A 34 8.24 -2.65 -3.25
CA ALA A 34 7.36 -2.06 -2.23
C ALA A 34 6.33 -3.04 -1.65
N ILE A 35 6.48 -4.35 -1.89
CA ILE A 35 5.77 -5.42 -1.15
C ILE A 35 6.65 -5.78 0.05
N VAL A 36 6.12 -5.61 1.26
CA VAL A 36 6.88 -5.66 2.51
C VAL A 36 6.24 -6.63 3.48
N ASP A 37 7.04 -7.55 3.99
CA ASP A 37 6.60 -8.51 5.01
C ASP A 37 6.30 -7.82 6.35
N LEU A 38 5.21 -8.25 6.97
CA LEU A 38 4.77 -7.83 8.29
C LEU A 38 5.10 -8.92 9.31
N PHE A 39 5.99 -8.62 10.24
CA PHE A 39 6.39 -9.56 11.30
C PHE A 39 5.45 -9.54 12.51
N LYS A 40 4.73 -8.43 12.71
CA LYS A 40 3.77 -8.28 13.80
C LYS A 40 2.76 -7.18 13.49
N SER A 41 1.62 -7.54 12.91
CA SER A 41 0.60 -6.56 12.50
C SER A 41 1.17 -5.52 11.53
N GLU A 42 0.37 -4.53 11.19
CA GLU A 42 0.71 -3.44 10.28
C GLU A 42 1.49 -2.34 11.02
N GLN A 43 2.73 -2.63 11.38
CA GLN A 43 3.58 -1.64 12.03
C GLN A 43 3.95 -0.52 11.06
N GLN A 44 3.84 0.73 11.50
CA GLN A 44 4.13 1.89 10.65
C GLN A 44 5.52 1.84 10.00
N LYS A 45 6.54 1.28 10.67
CA LYS A 45 7.90 1.11 10.11
C LYS A 45 7.95 0.27 8.83
N ASN A 46 7.06 -0.72 8.69
CA ASN A 46 7.01 -1.58 7.51
C ASN A 46 6.34 -0.83 6.34
N VAL A 47 5.29 -0.07 6.65
CA VAL A 47 4.62 0.84 5.69
C VAL A 47 5.57 1.96 5.26
N ASP A 48 6.28 2.57 6.21
CA ASP A 48 7.31 3.60 5.99
C ASP A 48 8.37 3.10 4.98
N PHE A 49 8.87 1.87 5.17
CA PHE A 49 9.81 1.24 4.24
C PHE A 49 9.20 1.05 2.84
N GLY A 50 7.97 0.55 2.76
CA GLY A 50 7.26 0.36 1.49
C GLY A 50 7.08 1.67 0.72
N ILE A 51 6.68 2.75 1.40
CA ILE A 51 6.53 4.09 0.80
C ILE A 51 7.87 4.62 0.30
N LEU A 52 8.93 4.53 1.11
CA LEU A 52 10.26 4.99 0.69
C LEU A 52 10.77 4.22 -0.54
N LYS A 53 10.54 2.89 -0.58
CA LYS A 53 10.88 2.09 -1.76
C LYS A 53 10.05 2.49 -2.97
N ALA A 54 8.74 2.70 -2.81
CA ALA A 54 7.89 3.13 -3.90
C ALA A 54 8.32 4.48 -4.48
N ILE A 55 8.58 5.49 -3.64
CA ILE A 55 9.09 6.81 -4.08
C ILE A 55 10.38 6.64 -4.88
N LEU A 56 11.33 5.84 -4.36
CA LEU A 56 12.62 5.60 -5.01
C LEU A 56 12.48 4.87 -6.35
N THR A 57 11.67 3.82 -6.43
CA THR A 57 11.63 2.92 -7.60
C THR A 57 10.67 3.37 -8.68
N THR A 58 9.66 4.18 -8.35
CA THR A 58 8.71 4.72 -9.34
C THR A 58 9.18 6.06 -9.93
N GLY A 59 10.25 6.65 -9.38
CA GLY A 59 10.80 7.91 -9.90
C GLY A 59 9.86 9.09 -9.68
N VAL A 60 9.19 9.17 -8.52
CA VAL A 60 8.32 10.30 -8.18
C VAL A 60 9.10 11.60 -8.31
N ASP A 61 8.62 12.50 -9.16
CA ASP A 61 9.15 13.85 -9.30
C ASP A 61 8.67 14.71 -8.11
N PRO A 62 9.59 15.28 -7.30
CA PRO A 62 9.23 16.15 -6.18
C PRO A 62 8.35 17.34 -6.58
N GLU A 63 8.53 17.88 -7.79
CA GLU A 63 7.74 19.01 -8.28
C GLU A 63 6.27 18.63 -8.57
N GLN A 64 6.00 17.35 -8.85
CA GLN A 64 4.64 16.84 -9.05
C GLN A 64 3.93 16.49 -7.74
N GLY A 65 4.70 16.32 -6.66
CA GLY A 65 4.19 15.87 -5.37
C GLY A 65 3.79 14.39 -5.35
N LEU A 66 3.33 13.94 -4.18
CA LEU A 66 2.87 12.57 -3.94
C LEU A 66 1.51 12.60 -3.25
N MET A 67 0.52 11.92 -3.85
CA MET A 67 -0.74 11.62 -3.16
C MET A 67 -0.67 10.27 -2.46
N LEU A 68 -0.56 10.29 -1.12
CA LEU A 68 -0.59 9.09 -0.30
C LEU A 68 -2.03 8.71 0.06
N MET A 69 -2.55 7.65 -0.54
CA MET A 69 -3.86 7.08 -0.19
C MET A 69 -3.68 5.93 0.80
N TYR A 70 -4.29 6.02 1.97
CA TYR A 70 -4.20 4.97 3.00
C TYR A 70 -5.39 5.05 3.97
N ASP A 71 -5.97 3.91 4.34
CA ASP A 71 -7.17 3.84 5.18
C ASP A 71 -7.03 4.67 6.46
N ILE A 72 -5.89 4.52 7.14
CA ILE A 72 -5.61 5.22 8.39
C ILE A 72 -4.68 6.43 8.20
N VAL A 73 -4.66 7.07 7.01
CA VAL A 73 -3.76 8.20 6.73
C VAL A 73 -3.90 9.33 7.76
N CYS A 74 -5.11 9.53 8.29
CA CYS A 74 -5.40 10.56 9.30
C CYS A 74 -4.61 10.38 10.60
N GLN A 75 -4.23 9.14 10.94
CA GLN A 75 -3.39 8.80 12.08
C GLN A 75 -1.92 8.67 11.65
N TYR A 76 -1.69 8.03 10.51
CA TYR A 76 -0.37 7.69 10.00
C TYR A 76 0.49 8.93 9.68
N ILE A 77 -0.12 9.96 9.07
CA ILE A 77 0.58 11.15 8.58
C ILE A 77 1.14 12.03 9.70
N ILE A 78 0.55 11.99 10.91
CA ILE A 78 0.86 12.91 12.02
C ILE A 78 2.36 12.95 12.34
N HIS A 79 3.05 11.81 12.22
CA HIS A 79 4.47 11.68 12.53
C HIS A 79 5.33 11.25 11.34
N ILE A 80 4.80 11.31 10.11
CA ILE A 80 5.51 10.79 8.93
C ILE A 80 6.87 11.48 8.72
N LEU A 81 6.92 12.82 8.83
CA LEU A 81 8.17 13.57 8.66
C LEU A 81 9.19 13.25 9.75
N LYS A 82 8.73 12.96 10.97
CA LYS A 82 9.62 12.50 12.06
C LYS A 82 10.17 11.10 11.78
N ARG A 83 9.38 10.20 11.19
CA ARG A 83 9.78 8.81 10.92
C ARG A 83 10.68 8.68 9.68
N ILE A 84 10.33 9.37 8.59
CA ILE A 84 10.98 9.18 7.28
C ILE A 84 11.42 10.47 6.58
N GLY A 85 11.22 11.64 7.17
CA GLY A 85 11.48 12.93 6.50
C GLY A 85 12.92 13.10 6.00
N ALA A 86 13.90 12.57 6.72
CA ALA A 86 15.31 12.59 6.31
C ALA A 86 15.62 11.72 5.07
N HIS A 87 14.69 10.86 4.66
CA HIS A 87 14.80 9.97 3.52
C HIS A 87 13.91 10.38 2.35
N LEU A 88 13.07 11.41 2.51
CA LEU A 88 12.25 11.94 1.43
C LEU A 88 13.08 12.84 0.52
N PRO A 89 12.80 12.87 -0.80
CA PRO A 89 13.37 13.86 -1.69
C PRO A 89 13.10 15.29 -1.20
N ASN A 90 14.09 16.17 -1.38
CA ASN A 90 13.93 17.58 -1.02
C ASN A 90 12.78 18.20 -1.80
N GLY A 91 11.92 18.94 -1.11
CA GLY A 91 10.78 19.64 -1.73
C GLY A 91 9.60 18.74 -2.08
N LEU A 92 9.64 17.42 -1.81
CA LEU A 92 8.50 16.55 -2.07
C LEU A 92 7.32 16.92 -1.16
N GLU A 93 6.26 17.44 -1.77
CA GLU A 93 4.99 17.65 -1.10
C GLU A 93 4.19 16.35 -1.04
N ILE A 94 3.71 15.98 0.15
CA ILE A 94 2.88 14.80 0.35
C ILE A 94 1.45 15.24 0.68
N ASP A 95 0.55 15.02 -0.27
CA ASP A 95 -0.88 15.03 -0.06
C ASP A 95 -1.37 13.67 0.41
N ARG A 96 -2.59 13.66 0.95
CA ARG A 96 -3.09 12.52 1.74
C ARG A 96 -4.58 12.34 1.54
N ALA A 97 -4.98 11.12 1.27
CA ALA A 97 -6.38 10.75 1.10
C ALA A 97 -6.69 9.44 1.81
N ILE A 98 -7.94 9.28 2.22
CA ILE A 98 -8.50 7.99 2.64
C ILE A 98 -9.30 7.51 1.44
N SER A 99 -9.38 6.21 1.20
CA SER A 99 -10.25 5.71 0.12
C SER A 99 -11.70 6.19 0.30
N MET A 100 -12.44 6.31 -0.80
CA MET A 100 -13.84 6.76 -0.77
C MET A 100 -14.74 5.82 0.05
N PHE A 101 -14.42 4.53 0.10
CA PHE A 101 -15.18 3.57 0.91
C PHE A 101 -14.86 3.71 2.40
N HIS A 102 -13.57 3.84 2.76
CA HIS A 102 -13.15 3.90 4.15
C HIS A 102 -13.39 5.26 4.81
N VAL A 103 -13.38 6.37 4.07
CA VAL A 103 -13.49 7.71 4.66
C VAL A 103 -14.79 7.93 5.44
N HIS A 104 -15.88 7.24 5.06
CA HIS A 104 -17.16 7.30 5.77
C HIS A 104 -17.17 6.58 7.13
N ALA A 105 -16.23 5.66 7.36
CA ALA A 105 -16.06 4.98 8.65
C ALA A 105 -15.20 5.79 9.64
N HIS A 106 -14.68 6.95 9.23
CA HIS A 106 -13.88 7.83 10.05
C HIS A 106 -14.74 8.92 10.72
N LYS A 107 -14.12 9.70 11.61
CA LYS A 107 -14.77 10.90 12.17
C LYS A 107 -15.13 11.85 11.03
N GLU A 108 -16.23 12.58 11.18
CA GLU A 108 -16.78 13.48 10.16
C GLU A 108 -15.75 14.44 9.57
N GLN A 109 -14.82 14.96 10.38
CA GLN A 109 -13.77 15.87 9.89
C GLN A 109 -12.82 15.21 8.87
N CYS A 110 -12.67 13.88 8.90
CA CYS A 110 -11.85 13.15 7.93
C CYS A 110 -12.47 13.17 6.54
N PHE A 111 -13.81 13.22 6.42
CA PHE A 111 -14.48 13.30 5.12
C PHE A 111 -14.05 14.57 4.38
N PHE A 112 -14.24 15.73 5.01
CA PHE A 112 -13.92 17.02 4.40
C PHE A 112 -12.42 17.21 4.13
N ARG A 113 -11.56 16.51 4.87
CA ARG A 113 -10.10 16.67 4.78
C ARG A 113 -9.44 15.66 3.85
N TYR A 114 -9.97 14.44 3.76
CA TYR A 114 -9.28 13.31 3.15
C TYR A 114 -10.10 12.57 2.09
N ALA A 115 -11.35 12.95 1.83
CA ALA A 115 -12.10 12.38 0.72
C ALA A 115 -11.39 12.72 -0.62
N PRO A 116 -11.04 11.72 -1.45
CA PRO A 116 -10.32 11.94 -2.71
C PRO A 116 -11.06 12.90 -3.64
N SER A 117 -12.40 12.87 -3.62
CA SER A 117 -13.26 13.76 -4.41
C SER A 117 -13.17 15.24 -4.02
N LEU A 118 -12.60 15.56 -2.85
CA LEU A 118 -12.45 16.92 -2.35
C LEU A 118 -10.99 17.42 -2.44
N ILE A 119 -10.05 16.59 -2.90
CA ILE A 119 -8.63 16.95 -2.98
C ILE A 119 -8.27 17.35 -4.42
N PRO A 120 -7.83 18.59 -4.66
CA PRO A 120 -7.36 19.01 -5.97
C PRO A 120 -6.24 18.10 -6.49
N GLY A 121 -6.30 17.74 -7.77
CA GLY A 121 -5.28 16.89 -8.41
C GLY A 121 -5.45 15.38 -8.17
N ALA A 122 -6.35 14.93 -7.28
CA ALA A 122 -6.58 13.50 -7.03
C ALA A 122 -7.18 12.75 -8.23
N GLY A 123 -7.90 13.47 -9.09
CA GLY A 123 -8.69 12.87 -10.16
C GLY A 123 -9.86 12.03 -9.62
N VAL A 124 -10.46 11.22 -10.48
CA VAL A 124 -11.53 10.29 -10.10
C VAL A 124 -10.90 8.96 -9.72
N THR A 125 -10.74 8.73 -8.42
CA THR A 125 -10.20 7.47 -7.87
C THR A 125 -10.98 7.04 -6.64
N ALA A 126 -11.21 5.72 -6.52
CA ALA A 126 -11.78 5.14 -5.31
C ALA A 126 -10.76 5.04 -4.17
N GLY A 127 -9.45 4.98 -4.49
CA GLY A 127 -8.40 4.68 -3.51
C GLY A 127 -8.35 3.22 -3.04
N GLU A 128 -9.07 2.31 -3.71
CA GLU A 128 -9.26 0.88 -3.34
C GLU A 128 -8.51 -0.07 -4.29
N ILE A 129 -7.38 0.38 -4.84
CA ILE A 129 -6.70 -0.39 -5.88
C ILE A 129 -6.04 -1.66 -5.33
N LEU A 130 -5.58 -1.60 -4.08
CA LEU A 130 -4.87 -2.70 -3.44
C LEU A 130 -5.80 -3.88 -3.18
N GLU A 131 -7.07 -3.64 -2.82
CA GLU A 131 -8.10 -4.65 -2.59
C GLU A 131 -8.35 -5.48 -3.85
N SER A 132 -8.40 -4.81 -5.01
CA SER A 132 -8.51 -5.46 -6.31
C SER A 132 -7.25 -6.29 -6.64
N LEU A 133 -6.07 -5.79 -6.28
CA LEU A 133 -4.80 -6.49 -6.50
C LEU A 133 -4.63 -7.68 -5.55
N TRP A 134 -5.06 -7.56 -4.28
CA TRP A 134 -5.12 -8.64 -3.31
C TRP A 134 -6.02 -9.76 -3.76
N SER A 135 -7.16 -9.45 -4.37
CA SER A 135 -8.03 -10.45 -4.99
C SER A 135 -7.27 -11.35 -5.96
N GLY A 136 -6.38 -10.78 -6.78
CA GLY A 136 -5.51 -11.54 -7.68
C GLY A 136 -4.46 -12.39 -6.95
N LEU A 137 -3.82 -11.84 -5.92
CA LEU A 137 -2.78 -12.56 -5.16
C LEU A 137 -3.35 -13.61 -4.18
N ASN A 138 -4.63 -13.56 -3.84
CA ASN A 138 -5.24 -14.53 -2.91
C ASN A 138 -5.08 -15.99 -3.36
N GLY A 139 -5.04 -16.23 -4.69
CA GLY A 139 -4.83 -17.56 -5.25
C GLY A 139 -3.50 -18.23 -4.85
N ILE A 140 -2.45 -17.44 -4.62
CA ILE A 140 -1.13 -17.93 -4.19
C ILE A 140 -0.91 -17.85 -2.67
N SER A 141 -1.86 -17.34 -1.91
CA SER A 141 -1.73 -17.29 -0.44
C SER A 141 -1.48 -18.68 0.17
N PRO A 142 -2.15 -19.78 -0.24
CA PRO A 142 -1.89 -21.09 0.34
C PRO A 142 -0.48 -21.62 0.09
N SER A 143 0.07 -21.46 -1.12
CA SER A 143 1.41 -21.95 -1.47
C SER A 143 2.52 -21.13 -0.79
N THR A 144 2.30 -19.83 -0.63
CA THR A 144 3.26 -18.93 0.03
C THR A 144 3.34 -19.12 1.55
N ARG A 145 2.32 -19.70 2.20
CA ARG A 145 2.30 -19.93 3.65
C ARG A 145 3.32 -20.95 4.15
N THR A 146 3.62 -21.97 3.35
CA THR A 146 4.54 -23.06 3.72
C THR A 146 5.86 -23.00 2.96
N ALA A 147 6.05 -22.00 2.10
CA ALA A 147 7.28 -21.77 1.37
C ALA A 147 8.40 -21.28 2.29
N THR A 148 9.66 -21.54 1.90
CA THR A 148 10.80 -20.85 2.52
C THR A 148 10.74 -19.35 2.24
N LEU A 149 11.34 -18.52 3.10
CA LEU A 149 11.31 -17.06 2.92
C LEU A 149 11.79 -16.59 1.53
N PRO A 150 12.89 -17.12 0.95
CA PRO A 150 13.32 -16.73 -0.39
C PRO A 150 12.31 -17.13 -1.47
N HIS A 151 11.82 -18.38 -1.43
CA HIS A 151 10.88 -18.86 -2.43
C HIS A 151 9.54 -18.11 -2.36
N ARG A 152 9.10 -17.76 -1.15
CA ARG A 152 7.91 -16.94 -0.94
C ARG A 152 8.06 -15.57 -1.60
N ALA A 153 9.21 -14.91 -1.43
CA ALA A 153 9.48 -13.61 -2.05
C ALA A 153 9.45 -13.72 -3.58
N GLU A 154 10.12 -14.73 -4.14
CA GLU A 154 10.12 -14.98 -5.60
C GLU A 154 8.72 -15.19 -6.16
N VAL A 155 7.86 -15.97 -5.48
CA VAL A 155 6.48 -16.21 -5.92
C VAL A 155 5.64 -14.93 -5.88
N LEU A 156 5.79 -14.12 -4.83
CA LEU A 156 5.10 -12.83 -4.72
C LEU A 156 5.55 -11.86 -5.82
N ASP A 157 6.86 -11.76 -6.05
CA ASP A 157 7.43 -10.91 -7.09
C ASP A 157 6.98 -11.35 -8.48
N ASP A 158 7.00 -12.65 -8.78
CA ASP A 158 6.53 -13.21 -10.05
C ASP A 158 5.08 -12.81 -10.36
N HIS A 159 4.18 -12.99 -9.40
CA HIS A 159 2.75 -12.69 -9.59
C HIS A 159 2.47 -11.18 -9.61
N ALA A 160 3.20 -10.40 -8.82
CA ALA A 160 3.10 -8.94 -8.87
C ALA A 160 3.63 -8.39 -10.21
N CYS A 161 4.73 -8.95 -10.72
CA CYS A 161 5.30 -8.58 -12.02
C CYS A 161 4.38 -8.95 -13.18
N ASP A 162 3.78 -10.15 -13.17
CA ASP A 162 2.79 -10.56 -14.17
C ASP A 162 1.54 -9.65 -14.13
N SER A 163 1.03 -9.31 -12.94
CA SER A 163 -0.05 -8.34 -12.78
C SER A 163 0.31 -6.99 -13.41
N ASN A 164 1.49 -6.45 -13.09
CA ASN A 164 2.00 -5.21 -13.66
C ASN A 164 2.15 -5.29 -15.18
N HIS A 165 2.71 -6.39 -15.71
CA HIS A 165 2.84 -6.61 -17.14
C HIS A 165 1.47 -6.53 -17.84
N LYS A 166 0.47 -7.27 -17.33
CA LYS A 166 -0.90 -7.26 -17.85
C LYS A 166 -1.54 -5.87 -17.80
N LYS A 167 -1.26 -5.07 -16.77
CA LYS A 167 -1.74 -3.68 -16.68
C LYS A 167 -1.09 -2.76 -17.71
N LEU A 168 0.20 -2.95 -17.98
CA LEU A 168 0.96 -2.17 -18.96
C LEU A 168 0.58 -2.50 -20.40
N LEU A 169 0.09 -3.72 -20.67
CA LEU A 169 -0.43 -4.11 -21.98
C LEU A 169 -1.64 -3.21 -22.36
N GLY A 170 -1.40 -2.26 -23.27
CA GLY A 170 -2.44 -1.36 -23.78
C GLY A 170 -2.54 -0.02 -23.07
N MET A 171 -1.65 0.30 -22.13
CA MET A 171 -1.63 1.60 -21.42
C MET A 171 -1.18 2.77 -22.31
N MET A 172 -0.41 2.50 -23.37
CA MET A 172 0.04 3.50 -24.35
C MET A 172 -0.77 3.48 -25.67
N LYS A 173 -2.05 3.12 -25.62
CA LYS A 173 -2.93 3.21 -26.79
C LYS A 173 -3.69 4.53 -26.82
#